data_AF-A0A433DN26-F1
#
_entry.id   AF-A0A433DN26-F1
#
_cell.length_a   1.000
_cell.length_b   1.000
_cell.length_c   1.000
_cell.angle_alpha   90.00
_cell.angle_beta   90.00
_cell.angle_gamma   90.00
#
_symmetry.space_group_name_H-M   'P 1'
#
loop_
_entity.id
_entity.type
_entity.pdbx_description
1 polymer ?
#
loop_
_entity_poly.entity_id
_entity_poly.type
_entity_poly.pdbx_seq_one_letter_code
_entity_poly.pdbx_strand_id
1 'polypeptide(L)'
;MTSPSWTPGQHPTIGRQTSIRLEMPKMTKNAIRRKMTKNTIRRKMTKNTIRRKMTKNTIRRKMTKNTIRRKMTKNAIRRKMTKNAIRRKMTKNTIRRKMTKNTIRRKMTKNAIRRKMTKNAIRRKTTKNAIRRKMTKSAIRRKMTKNTIRRNITKNAIRRKITKNAIRRKMTKNAIRR
;
A
#
# COMPACT_ATOMS: atom_id res chain seq x y z
N MET A 1 47.13 -38.19 39.66
CA MET A 1 45.86 -38.46 38.94
C MET A 1 44.90 -37.34 39.29
N THR A 2 44.64 -36.40 38.38
CA THR A 2 43.71 -35.28 38.61
C THR A 2 42.61 -35.34 37.56
N SER A 3 41.39 -35.57 38.03
CA SER A 3 40.16 -35.69 37.25
C SER A 3 39.83 -34.41 36.46
N PRO A 4 39.16 -34.51 35.29
CA PRO A 4 38.80 -33.36 34.48
C PRO A 4 37.54 -32.67 35.03
N SER A 5 37.62 -31.36 35.31
CA SER A 5 36.47 -30.55 35.69
C SER A 5 35.60 -30.26 34.46
N TRP A 6 34.38 -30.80 34.44
CA TRP A 6 33.38 -30.57 33.41
C TRP A 6 32.60 -29.28 33.72
N THR A 7 32.76 -28.23 32.91
CA THR A 7 31.95 -26.99 33.01
C THR A 7 30.79 -27.03 32.01
N PRO A 8 29.52 -27.10 32.45
CA PRO A 8 28.36 -26.99 31.56
C PRO A 8 28.04 -25.52 31.32
N GLY A 9 28.13 -25.02 30.09
CA GLY A 9 27.79 -23.61 29.84
C GLY A 9 27.79 -23.09 28.42
N GLN A 10 27.98 -23.91 27.38
CA GLN A 10 27.91 -23.43 26.00
C GLN A 10 26.58 -23.81 25.35
N HIS A 11 25.58 -22.94 25.53
CA HIS A 11 24.43 -22.89 24.62
C HIS A 11 24.80 -22.00 23.43
N PRO A 12 24.74 -22.48 22.17
CA PRO A 12 24.95 -21.63 21.01
C PRO A 12 23.80 -20.63 20.93
N THR A 13 24.08 -19.33 21.03
CA THR A 13 23.09 -18.27 20.82
C THR A 13 22.53 -18.33 19.40
N ILE A 14 21.41 -19.03 19.25
CA ILE A 14 20.56 -19.04 18.07
C ILE A 14 20.17 -17.59 17.74
N GLY A 15 20.39 -17.22 16.48
CA GLY A 15 20.49 -15.85 16.01
C GLY A 15 19.45 -14.87 16.57
N ARG A 16 19.95 -13.84 17.25
CA ARG A 16 19.22 -12.62 17.60
C ARG A 16 18.67 -11.99 16.31
N GLN A 17 17.43 -12.33 15.98
CA GLN A 17 16.70 -11.71 14.89
C GLN A 17 16.29 -10.29 15.35
N THR A 18 17.24 -9.36 15.28
CA THR A 18 17.07 -7.96 15.67
C THR A 18 15.86 -7.36 14.96
N SER A 19 14.74 -7.31 15.67
CA SER A 19 13.53 -6.61 15.23
C SER A 19 13.76 -5.12 15.48
N ILE A 20 14.45 -4.46 14.54
CA ILE A 20 14.75 -3.03 14.65
C ILE A 20 13.45 -2.23 14.66
N ARG A 21 12.96 -1.87 15.86
CA ARG A 21 11.82 -0.97 16.06
C ARG A 21 12.27 0.47 15.84
N LEU A 22 12.34 0.87 14.57
CA LEU A 22 12.61 2.27 14.20
C LEU A 22 11.36 3.15 14.45
N GLU A 23 11.24 3.70 15.65
CA GLU A 23 10.53 4.96 15.90
C GLU A 23 11.32 6.15 15.30
N MET A 24 10.75 7.36 15.24
CA MET A 24 11.32 8.65 14.72
C MET A 24 11.16 8.98 13.20
N PRO A 25 11.21 10.25 12.70
CA PRO A 25 11.02 11.60 13.30
C PRO A 25 9.88 12.41 12.59
N LYS A 26 9.52 13.62 13.09
CA LYS A 26 8.73 14.63 12.34
C LYS A 26 9.70 15.44 11.46
N MET A 27 9.54 15.42 10.13
CA MET A 27 10.43 16.16 9.20
C MET A 27 9.63 16.93 8.13
N THR A 28 10.13 18.11 7.76
CA THR A 28 9.39 19.18 7.07
C THR A 28 9.75 19.40 5.59
N LYS A 29 10.89 18.92 5.08
CA LYS A 29 11.22 18.77 3.62
C LYS A 29 12.36 17.76 3.45
N ASN A 30 12.27 16.74 2.57
CA ASN A 30 13.38 15.79 2.30
C ASN A 30 13.19 14.85 1.06
N ALA A 31 14.29 14.28 0.57
CA ALA A 31 14.34 13.16 -0.40
C ALA A 31 14.83 11.86 0.28
N ILE A 32 14.11 10.74 0.11
CA ILE A 32 14.37 9.50 0.89
C ILE A 32 14.41 8.24 0.02
N ARG A 33 15.51 7.47 0.08
CA ARG A 33 15.70 6.14 -0.54
C ARG A 33 15.95 5.06 0.51
N ARG A 34 15.19 3.95 0.51
CA ARG A 34 15.38 2.82 1.48
C ARG A 34 15.16 1.42 0.88
N LYS A 35 15.94 0.43 1.32
CA LYS A 35 15.76 -1.04 1.15
C LYS A 35 15.61 -1.67 2.55
N MET A 36 14.61 -2.54 2.77
CA MET A 36 14.36 -3.18 4.08
C MET A 36 13.71 -4.56 3.90
N THR A 37 13.94 -5.48 4.87
CA THR A 37 13.62 -6.92 4.70
C THR A 37 12.59 -7.50 5.67
N LYS A 38 12.52 -7.04 6.93
CA LYS A 38 11.47 -7.35 7.92
C LYS A 38 11.34 -6.16 8.88
N ASN A 39 10.19 -5.47 8.98
CA ASN A 39 10.01 -4.35 9.94
C ASN A 39 8.54 -3.97 10.20
N THR A 40 8.31 -3.29 11.34
CA THR A 40 7.12 -2.45 11.59
C THR A 40 7.49 -0.97 11.49
N ILE A 41 6.68 -0.16 10.79
CA ILE A 41 7.04 1.23 10.46
C ILE A 41 5.87 2.20 10.67
N ARG A 42 6.08 3.24 11.49
CA ARG A 42 5.15 4.36 11.73
C ARG A 42 5.81 5.69 11.35
N ARG A 43 5.16 6.52 10.51
CA ARG A 43 5.74 7.83 10.09
C ARG A 43 4.68 8.94 9.87
N LYS A 44 5.03 10.18 10.23
CA LYS A 44 4.37 11.44 9.81
C LYS A 44 5.38 12.26 8.99
N MET A 45 4.98 12.80 7.84
CA MET A 45 5.88 13.56 6.96
C MET A 45 5.13 14.66 6.21
N THR A 46 5.80 15.78 5.97
CA THR A 46 5.30 16.95 5.22
C THR A 46 6.30 17.27 4.11
N LYS A 47 5.86 17.40 2.84
CA LYS A 47 6.67 17.73 1.63
C LYS A 47 7.87 16.78 1.37
N ASN A 48 7.70 15.66 0.66
CA ASN A 48 8.83 14.75 0.35
C ASN A 48 8.75 14.01 -1.00
N THR A 49 9.93 13.60 -1.52
CA THR A 49 10.08 12.60 -2.58
C THR A 49 10.64 11.29 -2.03
N ILE A 50 9.99 10.15 -2.31
CA ILE A 50 10.28 8.88 -1.62
C ILE A 50 10.36 7.67 -2.56
N ARG A 51 11.47 6.93 -2.50
CA ARG A 51 11.68 5.65 -3.17
C ARG A 51 11.95 4.52 -2.17
N ARG A 52 11.15 3.45 -2.20
CA ARG A 52 11.36 2.29 -1.29
C ARG A 52 11.26 0.93 -2.00
N LYS A 53 12.16 0.01 -1.62
CA LYS A 53 12.06 -1.45 -1.81
C LYS A 53 11.88 -2.10 -0.45
N MET A 54 10.91 -3.01 -0.30
CA MET A 54 10.53 -3.60 0.99
C MET A 54 10.06 -5.04 0.84
N THR A 55 10.53 -5.91 1.72
CA THR A 55 10.08 -7.30 1.89
C THR A 55 9.51 -7.43 3.32
N LYS A 56 8.40 -8.17 3.52
CA LYS A 56 7.73 -8.47 4.81
C LYS A 56 7.59 -7.29 5.79
N ASN A 57 6.55 -6.43 5.70
CA ASN A 57 6.37 -5.33 6.67
C ASN A 57 4.92 -4.98 7.04
N THR A 58 4.77 -4.38 8.23
CA THR A 58 3.56 -3.66 8.66
C THR A 58 3.82 -2.15 8.67
N ILE A 59 2.96 -1.37 8.00
CA ILE A 59 3.27 0.05 7.72
C ILE A 59 2.07 0.98 7.95
N ARG A 60 2.24 1.98 8.84
CA ARG A 60 1.31 3.08 9.09
C ARG A 60 1.92 4.43 8.71
N ARG A 61 1.28 5.21 7.83
CA ARG A 61 1.79 6.54 7.42
C ARG A 61 0.70 7.62 7.38
N LYS A 62 1.04 8.82 7.88
CA LYS A 62 0.35 10.10 7.64
C LYS A 62 1.28 10.99 6.80
N MET A 63 0.77 11.61 5.74
CA MET A 63 1.60 12.26 4.72
C MET A 63 0.88 13.41 4.03
N THR A 64 1.57 14.54 3.88
CA THR A 64 1.07 15.77 3.22
C THR A 64 2.06 16.21 2.12
N LYS A 65 1.57 16.46 0.89
CA LYS A 65 2.36 16.85 -0.32
C LYS A 65 3.54 15.90 -0.63
N ASN A 66 3.35 14.80 -1.39
CA ASN A 66 4.48 13.90 -1.71
C ASN A 66 4.43 13.23 -3.09
N THR A 67 5.61 12.89 -3.60
CA THR A 67 5.83 11.97 -4.74
C THR A 67 6.43 10.65 -4.27
N ILE A 68 5.81 9.52 -4.62
CA ILE A 68 6.15 8.23 -3.99
C ILE A 68 6.21 7.06 -4.98
N ARG A 69 7.36 6.36 -5.00
CA ARG A 69 7.59 5.10 -5.72
C ARG A 69 7.88 3.95 -4.76
N ARG A 70 7.12 2.85 -4.85
CA ARG A 70 7.31 1.65 -3.99
C ARG A 70 7.30 0.34 -4.78
N LYS A 71 8.25 -0.55 -4.47
CA LYS A 71 8.21 -1.99 -4.75
C LYS A 71 8.08 -2.74 -3.41
N MET A 72 7.14 -3.67 -3.31
CA MET A 72 6.76 -4.30 -2.03
C MET A 72 6.34 -5.76 -2.18
N THR A 73 6.90 -6.62 -1.33
CA THR A 73 6.59 -8.07 -1.24
C THR A 73 6.10 -8.40 0.18
N LYS A 74 4.91 -9.01 0.32
CA LYS A 74 4.20 -9.35 1.59
C LYS A 74 4.06 -8.18 2.58
N ASN A 75 2.96 -7.40 2.56
CA ASN A 75 2.77 -6.30 3.55
C ASN A 75 1.33 -6.02 3.98
N ALA A 76 1.17 -5.50 5.19
CA ALA A 76 -0.03 -4.81 5.68
C ALA A 76 0.19 -3.29 5.70
N ILE A 77 -0.72 -2.50 5.10
CA ILE A 77 -0.50 -1.07 4.90
C ILE A 77 -1.73 -0.21 5.20
N ARG A 78 -1.57 0.75 6.13
CA ARG A 78 -2.54 1.82 6.42
C ARG A 78 -1.98 3.21 6.08
N ARG A 79 -2.70 4.00 5.29
CA ARG A 79 -2.28 5.37 4.91
C ARG A 79 -3.39 6.40 4.97
N LYS A 80 -3.06 7.58 5.51
CA LYS A 80 -3.77 8.85 5.31
C LYS A 80 -2.87 9.79 4.49
N MET A 81 -3.41 10.39 3.43
CA MET A 81 -2.62 11.10 2.42
C MET A 81 -3.37 12.30 1.84
N THR A 82 -2.71 13.46 1.81
CA THR A 82 -3.22 14.72 1.25
C THR A 82 -2.26 15.23 0.16
N LYS A 83 -2.76 15.48 -1.07
CA LYS A 83 -2.00 15.89 -2.28
C LYS A 83 -0.80 14.97 -2.62
N ASN A 84 -0.97 13.94 -3.46
CA ASN A 84 0.16 13.05 -3.82
C ASN A 84 0.13 12.45 -5.24
N ALA A 85 1.32 12.17 -5.77
CA ALA A 85 1.56 11.30 -6.92
C ALA A 85 2.16 9.96 -6.46
N ILE A 86 1.55 8.82 -6.85
CA ILE A 86 1.91 7.51 -6.28
C ILE A 86 2.01 6.41 -7.34
N ARG A 87 3.19 5.78 -7.44
CA ARG A 87 3.45 4.57 -8.25
C ARG A 87 3.79 3.36 -7.37
N ARG A 88 3.12 2.23 -7.59
CA ARG A 88 3.32 1.00 -6.81
C ARG A 88 3.35 -0.28 -7.66
N LYS A 89 4.29 -1.18 -7.34
CA LYS A 89 4.28 -2.61 -7.70
C LYS A 89 4.21 -3.44 -6.41
N MET A 90 3.31 -4.42 -6.35
CA MET A 90 2.88 -5.08 -5.12
C MET A 90 2.44 -6.54 -5.37
N THR A 91 3.00 -7.51 -4.66
CA THR A 91 2.70 -8.94 -4.91
C THR A 91 1.59 -9.51 -4.00
N LYS A 92 1.80 -9.55 -2.68
CA LYS A 92 0.82 -10.01 -1.66
C LYS A 92 0.60 -8.90 -0.63
N ASN A 93 -0.58 -8.26 -0.55
CA ASN A 93 -0.83 -7.21 0.46
C ASN A 93 -2.28 -7.01 0.89
N THR A 94 -2.44 -6.50 2.11
CA THR A 94 -3.69 -5.91 2.62
C THR A 94 -3.53 -4.40 2.78
N ILE A 95 -4.46 -3.62 2.20
CA ILE A 95 -4.28 -2.17 2.05
C ILE A 95 -5.53 -1.37 2.40
N ARG A 96 -5.41 -0.45 3.38
CA ARG A 96 -6.41 0.57 3.72
C ARG A 96 -5.89 1.99 3.44
N ARG A 97 -6.66 2.79 2.69
CA ARG A 97 -6.29 4.17 2.31
C ARG A 97 -7.44 5.17 2.49
N LYS A 98 -7.15 6.32 3.09
CA LYS A 98 -7.92 7.58 2.99
C LYS A 98 -7.09 8.62 2.23
N MET A 99 -7.69 9.29 1.26
CA MET A 99 -6.95 10.07 0.25
C MET A 99 -7.72 11.28 -0.28
N THR A 100 -7.07 12.44 -0.25
CA THR A 100 -7.60 13.73 -0.74
C THR A 100 -6.64 14.29 -1.80
N LYS A 101 -7.12 14.51 -3.05
CA LYS A 101 -6.37 14.92 -4.26
C LYS A 101 -5.16 14.02 -4.61
N ASN A 102 -5.31 13.00 -5.48
CA ASN A 102 -4.16 12.15 -5.86
C ASN A 102 -4.20 11.57 -7.29
N THR A 103 -3.00 11.35 -7.84
CA THR A 103 -2.76 10.56 -9.06
C THR A 103 -2.09 9.23 -8.71
N ILE A 104 -2.65 8.11 -9.17
CA ILE A 104 -2.26 6.78 -8.67
C ILE A 104 -2.14 5.73 -9.78
N ARG A 105 -0.94 5.16 -9.92
CA ARG A 105 -0.66 3.98 -10.77
C ARG A 105 -0.29 2.75 -9.94
N ARG A 106 -0.96 1.62 -10.18
CA ARG A 106 -0.72 0.35 -9.45
C ARG A 106 -0.66 -0.87 -10.37
N LYS A 107 0.33 -1.73 -10.17
CA LYS A 107 0.37 -3.13 -10.63
C LYS A 107 0.33 -4.06 -9.40
N MET A 108 -0.52 -5.09 -9.43
CA MET A 108 -0.87 -5.88 -8.24
C MET A 108 -1.26 -7.33 -8.56
N THR A 109 -0.70 -8.30 -7.83
CA THR A 109 -0.96 -9.74 -8.09
C THR A 109 -2.06 -10.32 -7.19
N LYS A 110 -1.88 -10.36 -5.86
CA LYS A 110 -2.86 -10.86 -4.86
C LYS A 110 -3.09 -9.81 -3.76
N ASN A 111 -4.28 -9.19 -3.66
CA ASN A 111 -4.52 -8.17 -2.61
C ASN A 111 -5.98 -8.02 -2.15
N ALA A 112 -6.15 -7.61 -0.89
CA ALA A 112 -7.38 -7.04 -0.34
C ALA A 112 -7.24 -5.50 -0.19
N ILE A 113 -8.23 -4.73 -0.69
CA ILE A 113 -8.10 -3.26 -0.78
C ILE A 113 -9.38 -2.55 -0.36
N ARG A 114 -9.26 -1.65 0.65
CA ARG A 114 -10.29 -0.68 1.01
C ARG A 114 -9.83 0.77 0.79
N ARG A 115 -10.65 1.57 0.10
CA ARG A 115 -10.33 2.99 -0.21
C ARG A 115 -11.52 3.92 0.01
N LYS A 116 -11.27 5.07 0.65
CA LYS A 116 -12.12 6.27 0.59
C LYS A 116 -11.34 7.39 -0.11
N MET A 117 -11.97 8.08 -1.06
CA MET A 117 -11.30 8.95 -2.04
C MET A 117 -12.20 10.08 -2.53
N THR A 118 -11.70 11.34 -2.52
CA THR A 118 -12.50 12.50 -2.97
C THR A 118 -12.24 12.86 -4.43
N LYS A 119 -11.08 13.44 -4.78
CA LYS A 119 -10.69 13.82 -6.17
C LYS A 119 -9.46 13.00 -6.63
N ASN A 120 -9.57 12.11 -7.63
CA ASN A 120 -8.43 11.26 -8.04
C ASN A 120 -8.44 10.79 -9.51
N ALA A 121 -7.24 10.64 -10.09
CA ALA A 121 -6.99 9.88 -11.32
C ALA A 121 -6.30 8.54 -11.02
N ILE A 122 -6.82 7.42 -11.55
CA ILE A 122 -6.41 6.07 -11.13
C ILE A 122 -6.25 5.10 -12.30
N ARG A 123 -5.03 4.58 -12.49
CA ARG A 123 -4.72 3.47 -13.41
C ARG A 123 -4.31 2.20 -12.65
N ARG A 124 -4.94 1.06 -12.96
CA ARG A 124 -4.66 -0.23 -12.30
C ARG A 124 -4.58 -1.40 -13.27
N LYS A 125 -3.59 -2.28 -13.07
CA LYS A 125 -3.57 -3.65 -13.59
C LYS A 125 -3.57 -4.62 -12.41
N THR A 126 -4.45 -5.62 -12.41
CA THR A 126 -4.59 -6.53 -11.28
C THR A 126 -4.99 -7.98 -11.63
N THR A 127 -4.39 -8.98 -10.99
CA THR A 127 -4.70 -10.40 -11.27
C THR A 127 -5.80 -10.98 -10.36
N LYS A 128 -5.59 -11.09 -9.04
CA LYS A 128 -6.58 -11.62 -8.06
C LYS A 128 -6.81 -10.59 -6.93
N ASN A 129 -8.03 -10.06 -6.75
CA ASN A 129 -8.30 -9.12 -5.63
C ASN A 129 -9.76 -9.07 -5.14
N ALA A 130 -9.92 -8.74 -3.85
CA ALA A 130 -11.14 -8.19 -3.25
C ALA A 130 -11.02 -6.66 -3.04
N ILE A 131 -12.02 -5.89 -3.48
CA ILE A 131 -11.93 -4.41 -3.50
C ILE A 131 -13.22 -3.73 -3.02
N ARG A 132 -13.10 -2.86 -2.02
CA ARG A 132 -14.17 -1.92 -1.60
C ARG A 132 -13.76 -0.46 -1.81
N ARG A 133 -14.61 0.34 -2.45
CA ARG A 133 -14.33 1.77 -2.74
C ARG A 133 -15.55 2.65 -2.45
N LYS A 134 -15.30 3.81 -1.82
CA LYS A 134 -16.21 4.98 -1.86
C LYS A 134 -15.47 6.13 -2.55
N MET A 135 -16.11 6.77 -3.54
CA MET A 135 -15.49 7.81 -4.39
C MET A 135 -16.44 8.93 -4.75
N THR A 136 -16.00 10.18 -4.64
CA THR A 136 -16.80 11.35 -5.02
C THR A 136 -16.58 11.76 -6.48
N LYS A 137 -15.34 12.13 -6.87
CA LYS A 137 -14.94 12.56 -8.23
C LYS A 137 -13.72 11.77 -8.73
N SER A 138 -13.80 11.04 -9.85
CA SER A 138 -12.63 10.33 -10.40
C SER A 138 -12.66 9.92 -11.88
N ALA A 139 -11.44 9.87 -12.46
CA ALA A 139 -11.15 9.18 -13.73
C ALA A 139 -10.45 7.84 -13.45
N ILE A 140 -10.93 6.74 -14.04
CA ILE A 140 -10.47 5.39 -13.71
C ILE A 140 -10.23 4.53 -14.96
N ARG A 141 -9.02 4.00 -15.11
CA ARG A 141 -8.69 2.94 -16.10
C ARG A 141 -8.23 1.64 -15.42
N ARG A 142 -8.82 0.50 -15.80
CA ARG A 142 -8.52 -0.81 -15.16
C ARG A 142 -8.43 -1.97 -16.15
N LYS A 143 -7.46 -2.87 -15.95
CA LYS A 143 -7.40 -4.21 -16.54
C LYS A 143 -7.34 -5.25 -15.42
N MET A 144 -8.21 -6.27 -15.43
CA MET A 144 -8.36 -7.22 -14.33
C MET A 144 -8.66 -8.65 -14.79
N THR A 145 -8.14 -9.65 -14.08
CA THR A 145 -8.42 -11.08 -14.39
C THR A 145 -9.53 -11.65 -13.49
N LYS A 146 -9.31 -11.83 -12.18
CA LYS A 146 -10.29 -12.37 -11.20
C LYS A 146 -10.59 -11.36 -10.06
N ASN A 147 -11.86 -11.06 -9.77
CA ASN A 147 -12.20 -10.07 -8.72
C ASN A 147 -13.60 -10.14 -8.09
N THR A 148 -13.69 -9.69 -6.83
CA THR A 148 -14.94 -9.28 -6.15
C THR A 148 -14.88 -7.78 -5.83
N ILE A 149 -15.91 -7.01 -6.21
CA ILE A 149 -15.85 -5.55 -6.07
C ILE A 149 -17.17 -4.92 -5.60
N ARG A 150 -17.09 -4.15 -4.50
CA ARG A 150 -18.17 -3.24 -4.05
C ARG A 150 -17.79 -1.77 -4.22
N ARG A 151 -18.69 -0.96 -4.79
CA ARG A 151 -18.47 0.50 -4.99
C ARG A 151 -19.67 1.35 -4.65
N ASN A 152 -19.37 2.54 -4.12
CA ASN A 152 -20.26 3.69 -4.12
C ASN A 152 -19.54 4.88 -4.79
N ILE A 153 -20.19 5.51 -5.76
CA ILE A 153 -19.63 6.49 -6.70
C ILE A 153 -20.63 7.64 -6.93
N THR A 154 -20.17 8.89 -6.90
CA THR A 154 -21.04 10.07 -7.14
C THR A 154 -20.84 10.77 -8.50
N LYS A 155 -19.61 10.92 -9.04
CA LYS A 155 -19.38 11.52 -10.39
C LYS A 155 -18.08 10.97 -11.03
N ASN A 156 -18.12 10.24 -12.16
CA ASN A 156 -16.92 9.56 -12.72
C ASN A 156 -16.90 9.33 -14.26
N ALA A 157 -15.68 9.23 -14.81
CA ALA A 157 -15.35 8.60 -16.10
C ALA A 157 -14.57 7.28 -15.91
N ILE A 158 -14.98 6.19 -16.56
CA ILE A 158 -14.47 4.83 -16.26
C ILE A 158 -14.27 3.98 -17.52
N ARG A 159 -13.04 3.48 -17.73
CA ARG A 159 -12.72 2.44 -18.73
C ARG A 159 -12.21 1.15 -18.08
N ARG A 160 -12.73 -0.02 -18.49
CA ARG A 160 -12.43 -1.32 -17.86
C ARG A 160 -12.33 -2.46 -18.88
N LYS A 161 -11.40 -3.39 -18.66
CA LYS A 161 -11.38 -4.74 -19.27
C LYS A 161 -11.25 -5.78 -18.15
N ILE A 162 -12.11 -6.81 -18.14
CA ILE A 162 -12.26 -7.79 -17.07
C ILE A 162 -12.52 -9.18 -17.65
N THR A 163 -11.91 -10.22 -17.08
CA THR A 163 -12.06 -11.60 -17.58
C THR A 163 -12.98 -12.48 -16.73
N LYS A 164 -13.03 -12.37 -15.38
CA LYS A 164 -13.95 -13.11 -14.47
C LYS A 164 -14.30 -12.27 -13.20
N ASN A 165 -15.58 -12.12 -12.79
CA ASN A 165 -15.94 -11.23 -11.66
C ASN A 165 -17.32 -11.39 -10.98
N ALA A 166 -17.43 -10.90 -9.72
CA ALA A 166 -18.67 -10.53 -9.03
C ALA A 166 -18.63 -9.04 -8.61
N ILE A 167 -19.65 -8.25 -8.97
CA ILE A 167 -19.64 -6.78 -8.82
C ILE A 167 -20.96 -6.25 -8.24
N ARG A 168 -20.86 -5.42 -7.19
CA ARG A 168 -21.97 -4.60 -6.68
C ARG A 168 -21.65 -3.10 -6.74
N ARG A 169 -22.55 -2.28 -7.29
CA ARG A 169 -22.36 -0.83 -7.48
C ARG A 169 -23.61 -0.05 -7.06
N LYS A 170 -23.41 1.05 -6.33
CA LYS A 170 -24.38 2.15 -6.18
C LYS A 170 -23.76 3.39 -6.82
N MET A 171 -24.46 4.00 -7.77
CA MET A 171 -24.00 5.20 -8.47
C MET A 171 -25.11 6.23 -8.51
N THR A 172 -24.78 7.49 -8.28
CA THR A 172 -25.58 8.64 -8.67
C THR A 172 -24.80 9.37 -9.76
N LYS A 173 -25.41 9.87 -10.84
CA LYS A 173 -24.69 10.52 -11.95
C LYS A 173 -25.61 11.44 -12.76
N ASN A 174 -25.09 12.59 -13.22
CA ASN A 174 -25.60 13.29 -14.40
C ASN A 174 -24.81 12.77 -15.62
N ALA A 175 -25.52 12.20 -16.60
CA ALA A 175 -25.19 11.71 -17.96
C ALA A 175 -24.01 10.72 -18.19
N ILE A 176 -24.25 9.63 -18.96
CA ILE A 176 -23.21 8.81 -19.64
C ILE A 176 -23.64 8.58 -21.10
N ARG A 177 -22.87 9.09 -22.07
CA ARG A 177 -22.92 8.64 -23.47
C ARG A 177 -22.19 7.29 -23.60
N ARG A 178 -22.77 6.38 -24.38
CA ARG A 178 -22.33 4.98 -24.57
C ARG A 178 -20.90 4.89 -25.11
#